data_AF-A0A924XZL7-F1
#
_entry.id   AF-A0A924XZL7-F1
#
_cell.length_a   1.000
_cell.length_b   1.000
_cell.length_c   1.000
_cell.angle_alpha   90.00
_cell.angle_beta   90.00
_cell.angle_gamma   90.00
#
_symmetry.space_group_name_H-M   'P 1'
#
loop_
_entity.id
_entity.type
_entity.pdbx_description
1 polymer ?
#
loop_
_entity_poly.entity_id
_entity_poly.type
_entity_poly.pdbx_seq_one_letter_code
_entity_poly.pdbx_strand_id
1 'polypeptide(L)'
;GIRYVFFGDSLGGRPPEAHFYDDAGHVRYDRMAESERFRGGVEKLLRGARRGLRIAMLCSEEDPLVCHRHLLVGRVLEKHHGVLTRHLRGDGTTQSTEEAEGPPPPQASLFDDTDEEGAKHAWKSIPSVLRKRTPPGFSGD
;
A
#
# COMPACT_ATOMS: atom_id res chain seq x y z
N GLY A 1 -9.73 8.80 25.23
CA GLY A 1 -10.41 7.69 24.52
C GLY A 1 -9.92 7.60 23.09
N ILE A 2 -10.13 6.46 22.42
CA ILE A 2 -9.72 6.22 21.02
C ILE A 2 -10.94 6.33 20.12
N ARG A 3 -10.81 7.02 18.98
CA ARG A 3 -11.85 7.09 17.94
C ARG A 3 -11.47 6.21 16.78
N TYR A 4 -12.40 5.35 16.35
CA TYR A 4 -12.22 4.51 15.18
C TYR A 4 -12.94 5.11 13.97
N VAL A 5 -12.29 5.10 12.81
CA VAL A 5 -12.88 5.52 11.54
C VAL A 5 -12.50 4.50 10.48
N PHE A 6 -13.49 3.98 9.78
CA PHE A 6 -13.27 3.05 8.69
C PHE A 6 -12.79 3.79 7.43
N PHE A 7 -11.61 3.40 6.93
CA PHE A 7 -11.01 3.94 5.71
C PHE A 7 -10.86 2.87 4.62
N GLY A 8 -11.46 1.67 4.79
CA GLY A 8 -11.32 0.59 3.81
C GLY A 8 -11.87 0.97 2.43
N ASP A 9 -12.83 1.90 2.39
CA ASP A 9 -13.26 2.44 1.12
C ASP A 9 -12.13 3.23 0.45
N SER A 10 -11.60 4.28 1.07
CA SER A 10 -10.64 5.17 0.40
C SER A 10 -9.19 4.69 0.37
N LEU A 11 -8.74 3.99 1.41
CA LEU A 11 -7.34 3.59 1.63
C LEU A 11 -7.18 2.07 1.82
N GLY A 12 -8.18 1.29 1.42
CA GLY A 12 -8.09 -0.17 1.38
C GLY A 12 -7.18 -0.65 0.26
N GLY A 13 -6.58 -1.84 0.44
CA GLY A 13 -5.69 -2.46 -0.55
C GLY A 13 -6.40 -3.34 -1.58
N ARG A 14 -7.74 -3.29 -1.67
CA ARG A 14 -8.55 -4.12 -2.59
C ARG A 14 -9.67 -3.28 -3.21
N PRO A 15 -9.35 -2.43 -4.19
CA PRO A 15 -10.36 -1.60 -4.85
C PRO A 15 -11.35 -2.47 -5.64
N PRO A 16 -12.64 -2.10 -5.73
CA PRO A 16 -13.63 -2.92 -6.44
C PRO A 16 -13.47 -2.89 -7.97
N GLU A 17 -12.84 -1.86 -8.54
CA GLU A 17 -12.77 -1.65 -9.99
C GLU A 17 -11.62 -2.46 -10.63
N ALA A 18 -11.93 -3.18 -11.72
CA ALA A 18 -10.99 -4.08 -12.38
C ALA A 18 -9.74 -3.40 -12.97
N HIS A 19 -9.82 -2.11 -13.33
CA HIS A 19 -8.69 -1.39 -13.94
C HIS A 19 -7.53 -1.12 -12.96
N PHE A 20 -7.75 -1.30 -11.65
CA PHE A 20 -6.70 -1.26 -10.65
C PHE A 20 -5.92 -2.57 -10.53
N TYR A 21 -6.20 -3.56 -11.36
CA TYR A 21 -5.52 -4.85 -11.34
C TYR A 21 -4.67 -5.05 -12.59
N ASP A 22 -3.54 -5.74 -12.45
CA ASP A 22 -2.84 -6.36 -13.59
C ASP A 22 -3.44 -7.73 -13.94
N ASP A 23 -3.01 -8.32 -15.05
CA ASP A 23 -3.50 -9.62 -15.52
C ASP A 23 -3.19 -10.77 -14.55
N ALA A 24 -2.20 -10.59 -13.67
CA ALA A 24 -1.85 -11.54 -12.61
C ALA A 24 -2.62 -11.29 -11.29
N GLY A 25 -3.51 -10.28 -11.26
CA GLY A 25 -4.36 -9.94 -10.12
C GLY A 25 -3.66 -9.14 -9.00
N HIS A 26 -2.49 -8.55 -9.29
CA HIS A 26 -1.85 -7.58 -8.39
C HIS A 26 -2.51 -6.23 -8.53
N VAL A 27 -2.56 -5.50 -7.43
CA VAL A 27 -3.12 -4.16 -7.39
C VAL A 27 -2.07 -3.16 -7.87
N ARG A 28 -2.43 -2.36 -8.87
CA ARG A 28 -1.66 -1.29 -9.48
C ARG A 28 -1.69 -0.05 -8.58
N TYR A 29 -0.68 0.08 -7.72
CA TYR A 29 -0.55 1.18 -6.76
C TYR A 29 -0.31 2.51 -7.43
N ASP A 30 0.41 2.52 -8.55
CA ASP A 30 0.52 3.65 -9.47
C ASP A 30 -0.85 4.25 -9.83
N ARG A 31 -1.78 3.40 -10.27
CA ARG A 31 -3.15 3.83 -10.62
C ARG A 31 -3.97 4.22 -9.40
N MET A 32 -3.87 3.44 -8.32
CA MET A 32 -4.63 3.72 -7.09
C MET A 32 -4.27 5.07 -6.49
N ALA A 33 -2.98 5.40 -6.44
CA ALA A 33 -2.49 6.65 -5.87
C ALA A 33 -3.02 7.89 -6.60
N GLU A 34 -3.31 7.76 -7.90
CA GLU A 34 -3.87 8.82 -8.73
C GLU A 34 -5.40 8.98 -8.56
N SER A 35 -6.09 7.98 -8.03
CA SER A 35 -7.55 8.00 -7.90
C SER A 35 -8.04 9.08 -6.92
N GLU A 36 -9.13 9.75 -7.27
CA GLU A 36 -9.79 10.76 -6.41
C GLU A 36 -10.18 10.20 -5.04
N ARG A 37 -10.64 8.95 -5.03
CA ARG A 37 -11.04 8.23 -3.82
C ARG A 37 -9.87 8.06 -2.86
N PHE A 38 -8.70 7.65 -3.37
CA PHE A 38 -7.49 7.50 -2.57
C PHE A 38 -6.96 8.85 -2.08
N ARG A 39 -6.82 9.82 -2.98
CA ARG A 39 -6.36 11.19 -2.67
C ARG A 39 -7.23 11.87 -1.62
N GLY A 40 -8.55 11.69 -1.71
CA GLY A 40 -9.50 12.16 -0.70
C GLY A 40 -9.31 11.48 0.67
N GLY A 41 -8.93 10.20 0.69
CA GLY A 41 -8.55 9.48 1.90
C GLY A 41 -7.28 10.03 2.55
N VAL A 42 -6.24 10.24 1.74
CA VAL A 42 -4.96 10.82 2.20
C VAL A 42 -5.19 12.22 2.77
N GLU A 43 -5.93 13.08 2.07
CA GLU A 43 -6.20 14.43 2.55
C GLU A 43 -7.02 14.42 3.86
N LYS A 44 -7.92 13.46 4.06
CA LYS A 44 -8.60 13.28 5.36
C LYS A 44 -7.60 12.97 6.49
N LEU A 45 -6.60 12.10 6.24
CA LEU A 45 -5.54 11.82 7.22
C LEU A 45 -4.72 13.07 7.52
N LEU A 46 -4.28 13.79 6.48
CA LEU A 46 -3.49 15.01 6.62
C LEU A 46 -4.23 16.09 7.41
N ARG A 47 -5.52 16.33 7.11
CA ARG A 47 -6.34 17.25 7.91
C ARG A 47 -6.47 16.80 9.36
N GLY A 48 -6.61 15.51 9.62
CA GLY A 48 -6.63 14.98 10.99
C GLY A 48 -5.32 15.27 11.73
N ALA A 49 -4.18 15.00 11.10
CA ALA A 49 -2.87 15.27 11.66
C ALA A 49 -2.64 16.77 11.92
N ARG A 50 -2.99 17.65 10.97
CA ARG A 50 -2.92 19.12 11.13
C ARG A 50 -3.78 19.65 12.28
N ARG A 51 -4.86 18.94 12.62
CA ARG A 51 -5.72 19.25 13.77
C ARG A 51 -5.18 18.71 15.11
N GLY A 52 -3.97 18.15 15.13
CA GLY A 52 -3.34 17.59 16.32
C GLY A 52 -3.82 16.19 16.68
N LEU A 53 -4.51 15.47 15.79
CA LEU A 53 -4.89 14.09 16.05
C LEU A 53 -3.69 13.17 15.92
N ARG A 54 -3.49 12.32 16.93
CA ARG A 54 -2.58 11.17 16.87
C ARG A 54 -3.28 10.06 16.12
N ILE A 55 -2.83 9.78 14.89
CA ILE A 55 -3.47 8.81 14.00
C ILE A 55 -2.64 7.53 13.97
N ALA A 56 -3.30 6.39 14.10
CA ALA A 56 -2.73 5.08 13.86
C ALA A 56 -3.54 4.38 12.76
N MET A 57 -2.85 3.81 11.77
CA MET A 57 -3.46 2.98 10.73
C MET A 57 -3.20 1.51 11.08
N LEU A 58 -4.27 0.75 11.30
CA LEU A 58 -4.15 -0.67 11.65
C LEU A 58 -3.88 -1.49 10.40
N CYS A 59 -2.84 -2.31 10.41
CA CYS A 59 -2.50 -3.30 9.37
C CYS A 59 -2.84 -4.74 9.83
N SER A 60 -3.03 -5.68 8.90
CA SER A 60 -3.19 -7.10 9.24
C SER A 60 -1.86 -7.85 9.22
N GLU A 61 -0.88 -7.25 8.56
CA GLU A 61 0.48 -7.71 8.39
C GLU A 61 1.36 -7.13 9.52
N GLU A 62 2.22 -7.97 10.10
CA GLU A 62 3.19 -7.56 11.12
C GLU A 62 4.40 -6.86 10.49
N ASP A 63 4.87 -7.40 9.37
CA ASP A 63 5.99 -6.85 8.62
C ASP A 63 5.53 -5.70 7.69
N PRO A 64 6.02 -4.46 7.89
CA PRO A 64 5.66 -3.33 7.06
C PRO A 64 6.06 -3.51 5.59
N LEU A 65 7.13 -4.24 5.29
CA LEU A 65 7.62 -4.42 3.91
C LEU A 65 6.66 -5.24 3.05
N VAL A 66 5.70 -5.94 3.65
CA VAL A 66 4.63 -6.67 2.96
C VAL A 66 3.24 -6.08 3.20
N CYS A 67 3.14 -5.00 3.98
CA CYS A 67 1.89 -4.35 4.34
C CYS A 67 1.49 -3.32 3.28
N HIS A 68 0.26 -3.40 2.77
CA HIS A 68 -0.27 -2.41 1.80
C HIS A 68 -0.27 -0.98 2.35
N ARG A 69 -0.48 -0.81 3.66
CA ARG A 69 -0.49 0.54 4.27
C ARG A 69 0.88 1.17 4.25
N HIS A 70 1.96 0.41 4.29
CA HIS A 70 3.30 0.97 4.14
C HIS A 70 3.59 1.20 2.65
N LEU A 71 3.47 0.15 1.83
CA LEU A 71 3.85 0.16 0.41
C LEU A 71 3.08 1.17 -0.45
N LEU A 72 1.82 1.47 -0.11
CA LEU A 72 0.99 2.45 -0.80
C LEU A 72 0.78 3.73 0.03
N VAL A 73 0.13 3.63 1.19
CA VAL A 73 -0.32 4.81 1.94
C VAL A 73 0.87 5.55 2.57
N GLY A 74 1.76 4.83 3.27
CA GLY A 74 2.95 5.36 3.91
C GLY A 74 3.89 6.00 2.90
N ARG A 75 4.17 5.30 1.79
CA ARG A 75 4.94 5.83 0.66
C ARG A 75 4.40 7.15 0.13
N VAL A 76 3.07 7.29 -0.05
CA VAL A 76 2.47 8.56 -0.51
C VAL A 76 2.59 9.65 0.55
N LEU A 77 2.32 9.32 1.83
CA LEU A 77 2.44 10.27 2.94
C LEU A 77 3.87 10.82 3.07
N GLU A 78 4.88 9.98 2.95
CA GLU A 78 6.28 10.37 3.05
C GLU A 78 6.75 11.10 1.79
N LYS A 79 6.65 10.45 0.62
CA LYS A 79 7.24 10.98 -0.62
C LYS A 79 6.52 12.21 -1.15
N HIS A 80 5.19 12.29 -1.01
CA HIS A 80 4.41 13.39 -1.60
C HIS A 80 4.02 14.46 -0.59
N HIS A 81 4.01 14.14 0.72
CA HIS A 81 3.54 15.07 1.75
C HIS A 81 4.55 15.32 2.88
N GLY A 82 5.71 14.66 2.87
CA GLY A 82 6.75 14.85 3.89
C GLY A 82 6.31 14.43 5.29
N VAL A 83 5.32 13.54 5.40
CA VAL A 83 4.82 13.04 6.67
C VAL A 83 5.57 11.79 7.05
N LEU A 84 6.39 11.89 8.11
CA LEU A 84 7.10 10.74 8.67
C LEU A 84 6.11 9.69 9.18
N THR A 85 6.28 8.44 8.75
CA THR A 85 5.53 7.31 9.29
C THR A 85 6.40 6.42 10.17
N ARG A 86 5.74 5.74 11.11
CA ARG A 86 6.36 4.83 12.07
C ARG A 86 5.52 3.56 12.15
N HIS A 87 6.18 2.41 12.24
CA HIS A 87 5.57 1.09 12.28
C HIS A 87 5.59 0.55 13.70
N LEU A 88 4.42 0.21 14.24
CA LEU A 88 4.28 -0.49 15.52
C LEU A 88 4.42 -1.99 15.27
N ARG A 89 5.43 -2.62 15.87
CA ARG A 89 5.76 -4.04 15.68
C ARG A 89 5.03 -4.92 16.69
N GLY A 90 5.01 -6.23 16.44
CA GLY A 90 4.30 -7.20 17.29
C GLY A 90 4.82 -7.28 18.73
N ASP A 91 6.07 -6.88 18.96
CA ASP A 91 6.70 -6.80 20.29
C ASP A 91 6.46 -5.45 21.01
N GLY A 92 5.68 -4.54 20.40
CA GLY A 92 5.40 -3.21 20.92
C GLY A 92 6.47 -2.16 20.62
N THR A 93 7.54 -2.53 19.92
CA THR A 93 8.55 -1.56 19.46
C THR A 93 8.02 -0.71 18.31
N THR A 94 8.69 0.41 18.07
CA THR A 94 8.40 1.30 16.96
C THR A 94 9.60 1.37 16.04
N GLN A 95 9.38 1.18 14.75
CA GLN A 95 10.40 1.22 13.69
C GLN A 95 10.09 2.35 12.70
N SER A 96 11.10 3.08 12.21
CA SER A 96 10.93 4.04 11.11
C SER A 96 10.85 3.33 9.75
N THR A 97 10.44 4.06 8.71
CA THR A 97 10.47 3.54 7.33
C THR A 97 11.88 3.17 6.90
N GLU A 98 12.87 4.02 7.21
CA GLU A 98 14.27 3.77 6.86
C GLU A 98 14.84 2.54 7.57
N GLU A 99 14.47 2.33 8.85
CA GLU A 99 14.87 1.14 9.61
C GLU A 99 14.20 -0.13 9.06
N ALA A 100 13.00 -0.02 8.47
CA ALA A 100 12.30 -1.14 7.85
C ALA A 100 12.90 -1.51 6.48
N GLU A 101 13.13 -0.52 5.62
CA GLU A 101 13.66 -0.73 4.27
C GLU A 101 15.13 -1.16 4.29
N GLY A 102 15.88 -0.80 5.34
CA GLY A 102 17.31 -1.07 5.44
C GLY A 102 18.15 -0.19 4.51
N PRO A 103 19.47 -0.39 4.47
CA PRO A 103 20.33 0.37 3.58
C PRO A 103 19.99 0.03 2.11
N PRO A 104 19.97 1.03 1.21
CA PRO A 104 19.81 0.76 -0.21
C PRO A 104 20.93 -0.16 -0.69
N PRO A 105 20.66 -1.04 -1.68
CA PRO A 105 21.68 -1.94 -2.20
C PRO A 105 22.89 -1.15 -2.72
N PRO A 106 24.13 -1.68 -2.56
CA PRO A 106 25.37 -0.97 -2.89
C PRO A 106 25.50 -0.57 -4.37
N GLN A 107 24.64 -1.10 -5.25
CA GLN A 107 24.35 -0.56 -6.57
C GLN A 107 22.82 -0.56 -6.76
N ALA A 108 22.20 0.61 -6.69
CA ALA A 108 20.87 0.79 -7.29
C ALA A 108 21.07 0.67 -8.80
N SER A 109 20.49 -0.35 -9.44
CA SER A 109 20.71 -0.51 -10.87
C SER A 109 20.03 0.66 -11.60
N LEU A 110 20.74 1.25 -12.56
CA LEU A 110 20.22 2.33 -13.41
C LEU A 110 18.99 1.90 -14.23
N PHE A 111 18.70 0.59 -14.26
CA PHE A 111 17.66 -0.05 -15.05
C PHE A 111 16.52 -0.64 -14.21
N ASP A 112 16.57 -0.59 -12.88
CA ASP A 112 15.49 -1.13 -12.03
C ASP A 112 14.17 -0.39 -12.21
N ASP A 113 14.22 0.85 -12.69
CA ASP A 113 13.04 1.66 -12.93
C ASP A 113 12.38 1.38 -14.28
N THR A 114 12.92 0.53 -15.17
CA THR A 114 12.35 0.28 -16.51
C THR A 114 12.48 -1.18 -16.93
N ASP A 115 11.39 -1.83 -17.36
CA ASP A 115 11.46 -3.14 -18.02
C ASP A 115 12.10 -3.05 -19.42
N GLU A 116 12.29 -4.20 -20.09
CA GLU A 116 12.95 -4.28 -21.41
C GLU A 116 12.21 -3.50 -22.52
N GLU A 117 10.99 -3.02 -22.24
CA GLU A 117 10.17 -2.20 -23.12
C GLU A 117 10.22 -0.71 -22.76
N GLY A 118 11.02 -0.32 -21.76
CA GLY A 118 11.16 1.05 -21.28
C GLY A 118 10.00 1.51 -20.41
N ALA A 119 9.11 0.61 -19.98
CA ALA A 119 8.00 0.94 -19.09
C ALA A 119 8.46 0.93 -17.64
N LYS A 120 8.04 1.95 -16.88
CA LYS A 120 8.48 2.08 -15.50
C LYS A 120 8.07 0.85 -14.68
N HIS A 121 8.98 0.28 -13.88
CA HIS A 121 8.68 -0.88 -13.03
C HIS A 121 7.36 -0.64 -12.27
N ALA A 122 6.39 -1.54 -12.47
CA ALA A 122 5.03 -1.28 -12.03
C ALA A 122 4.95 -1.28 -10.49
N TRP A 123 4.78 -0.11 -9.88
CA TRP A 123 4.48 0.01 -8.44
C TRP A 123 3.14 -0.68 -8.17
N LYS A 124 3.19 -1.85 -7.53
CA LYS A 124 2.05 -2.75 -7.33
C LYS A 124 2.11 -3.52 -6.02
N SER A 125 1.04 -4.24 -5.68
CA SER A 125 1.01 -5.13 -4.52
C SER A 125 1.97 -6.32 -4.69
N ILE A 126 2.56 -6.78 -3.58
CA ILE A 126 3.45 -7.95 -3.58
C ILE A 126 2.68 -9.23 -3.88
N PRO A 127 1.63 -9.59 -3.13
CA PRO A 127 0.76 -10.69 -3.52
C PRO A 127 -0.31 -10.22 -4.51
N SER A 128 -0.75 -11.15 -5.37
CA SER A 128 -2.05 -11.05 -6.03
C SER A 128 -3.16 -11.08 -4.97
N VAL A 129 -4.15 -10.19 -5.09
CA VAL A 129 -5.22 -10.06 -4.08
C VAL A 129 -6.58 -10.53 -4.61
N LEU A 130 -6.68 -10.84 -5.90
CA LEU A 130 -7.86 -11.47 -6.46
C LEU A 130 -7.87 -12.96 -6.08
N ARG A 131 -9.01 -13.46 -5.60
CA ARG A 131 -9.19 -14.90 -5.37
C ARG A 131 -9.09 -15.61 -6.71
N LYS A 132 -8.26 -16.66 -6.80
CA LYS A 132 -8.34 -17.63 -7.91
C LYS A 132 -9.78 -18.12 -7.97
N ARG A 133 -10.44 -17.95 -9.11
CA ARG A 133 -11.75 -18.58 -9.35
C ARG A 133 -11.52 -20.10 -9.30
N THR A 134 -12.23 -20.79 -8.42
CA THR A 134 -12.34 -22.24 -8.49
C THR A 134 -13.00 -22.57 -9.84
N PRO A 135 -12.42 -23.40 -10.71
CA PRO A 135 -13.12 -23.84 -11.91
C PRO A 135 -14.43 -24.53 -11.51
N PRO A 136 -15.51 -24.39 -12.30
CA PRO A 136 -16.75 -25.10 -11.99
C PRO A 136 -16.44 -26.59 -11.87
N GLY A 137 -16.84 -27.19 -10.74
CA GLY A 137 -16.61 -28.60 -10.46
C GLY A 137 -17.18 -29.44 -11.59
N PHE A 138 -16.35 -30.34 -12.13
CA PHE A 138 -16.78 -31.38 -13.06
C PHE A 138 -17.85 -32.22 -12.34
N SER A 139 -19.11 -32.04 -12.69
CA SER A 139 -20.16 -33.01 -12.37
C SER A 139 -19.93 -34.21 -13.26
N GLY A 140 -19.36 -35.28 -12.70
CA GLY A 140 -19.34 -36.57 -13.35
C GLY A 140 -20.76 -37.16 -13.32
N ASP A 141 -21.29 -37.43 -14.50
CA ASP A 141 -22.44 -38.33 -14.71
C ASP A 141 -22.07 -39.78 -14.36
#